data_AF-A0A1H9EHA9-F1
#
_entry.id   AF-A0A1H9EHA9-F1
#
_cell.length_a   1.000
_cell.length_b   1.000
_cell.length_c   1.000
_cell.angle_alpha   90.00
_cell.angle_beta   90.00
_cell.angle_gamma   90.00
#
_symmetry.space_group_name_H-M   'P 1'
#
loop_
_entity.id
_entity.type
_entity.pdbx_description
1 polymer ?
#
loop_
_entity_poly.entity_id
_entity_poly.type
_entity_poly.pdbx_seq_one_letter_code
_entity_poly.pdbx_strand_id
1 'polypeptide(L)'
;MSTMSSHARAIDRCQPADATPVSLEAAALESTAPTYLRDLKSELTTEGLVPAELTVEACFDEDCSLATQEEIDRIRGYVRAGSFLGVGAVTVTVAAVTDPEKVRPALAACAERADREGLAFDVEGPIAVDA
;
A
#
# COMPACT_ATOMS: atom_id res chain seq x y z
N MET A 1 13.58 39.44 3.91
CA MET A 1 12.10 39.41 3.80
C MET A 1 11.70 38.06 3.26
N SER A 2 11.24 37.16 4.12
CA SER A 2 10.71 35.85 3.71
C SER A 2 9.20 35.94 3.76
N THR A 3 8.55 35.89 2.60
CA THR A 3 7.10 35.74 2.49
C THR A 3 6.74 34.31 2.93
N MET A 4 6.43 34.16 4.22
CA MET A 4 5.68 33.00 4.73
C MET A 4 4.28 33.09 4.14
N SER A 5 4.04 32.32 3.07
CA SER A 5 2.72 32.23 2.47
C SER A 5 1.79 31.50 3.44
N SER A 6 0.92 32.23 4.12
CA SER A 6 -0.05 31.71 5.09
C SER A 6 -1.23 31.00 4.42
N HIS A 7 -0.97 30.06 3.51
CA HIS A 7 -2.04 29.24 2.95
C HIS A 7 -2.59 28.33 4.05
N ALA A 8 -3.89 28.47 4.34
CA ALA A 8 -4.60 27.50 5.16
C ALA A 8 -4.42 26.11 4.53
N ARG A 9 -4.10 25.09 5.35
CA ARG A 9 -3.90 23.74 4.82
C ARG A 9 -5.25 23.19 4.37
N ALA A 10 -5.28 22.44 3.28
CA ALA A 10 -6.53 21.85 2.78
C ALA A 10 -7.24 21.01 3.87
N ILE A 11 -6.46 20.35 4.73
CA ILE A 11 -6.95 19.57 5.85
C ILE A 11 -7.79 20.39 6.86
N ASP A 12 -7.49 21.68 7.00
CA ASP A 12 -8.21 22.59 7.93
C ASP A 12 -9.64 22.90 7.44
N ARG A 13 -9.98 22.52 6.20
CA ARG A 13 -11.31 22.71 5.58
C ARG A 13 -12.04 21.39 5.32
N CYS A 14 -11.46 20.25 5.68
CA CYS A 14 -12.15 18.96 5.57
C CYS A 14 -13.39 18.94 6.48
N GLN A 15 -14.44 18.26 6.03
CA GLN A 15 -15.61 17.93 6.83
C GLN A 15 -15.78 16.41 6.80
N PRO A 16 -16.21 15.78 7.91
CA PRO A 16 -16.51 14.36 7.92
C PRO A 16 -17.53 14.01 6.83
N ALA A 17 -17.26 12.95 6.08
CA ALA A 17 -18.23 12.31 5.20
C ALA A 17 -18.85 11.12 5.93
N ASP A 18 -20.13 10.83 5.65
CA ASP A 18 -20.81 9.63 6.13
C ASP A 18 -20.45 8.46 5.22
N ALA A 19 -19.32 7.82 5.50
CA ALA A 19 -18.83 6.66 4.76
C ALA A 19 -18.10 5.70 5.71
N THR A 20 -18.19 4.40 5.43
CA THR A 20 -17.58 3.37 6.28
C THR A 20 -16.17 3.05 5.78
N PRO A 21 -15.11 3.34 6.56
CA PRO A 21 -13.76 2.92 6.20
C PRO A 21 -13.65 1.39 6.28
N VAL A 22 -13.03 0.77 5.28
CA VAL A 22 -12.79 -0.68 5.22
C VAL A 22 -11.32 -0.99 4.95
N SER A 23 -10.84 -2.11 5.49
CA SER A 23 -9.57 -2.71 5.11
C SER A 23 -9.80 -3.75 4.03
N LEU A 24 -8.95 -3.75 3.01
CA LEU A 24 -8.96 -4.72 1.93
C LEU A 24 -7.83 -5.73 2.13
N GLU A 25 -8.13 -7.01 1.99
CA GLU A 25 -7.12 -8.05 1.94
C GLU A 25 -6.67 -8.24 0.49
N ALA A 26 -5.36 -8.16 0.23
CA ALA A 26 -4.81 -8.32 -1.10
C ALA A 26 -5.10 -9.71 -1.70
N ALA A 27 -5.27 -10.73 -0.85
CA ALA A 27 -5.65 -12.09 -1.24
C ALA A 27 -7.10 -12.19 -1.75
N ALA A 28 -7.97 -11.25 -1.37
CA ALA A 28 -9.35 -11.18 -1.86
C ALA A 28 -9.46 -10.48 -3.23
N LEU A 29 -8.39 -9.83 -3.70
CA LEU A 29 -8.38 -9.20 -5.02
C LEU A 29 -8.17 -10.28 -6.11
N GLU A 30 -9.13 -10.36 -7.03
CA GLU A 30 -9.03 -11.29 -8.17
C GLU A 30 -7.99 -10.83 -9.21
N SER A 31 -7.66 -9.54 -9.21
CA SER A 31 -6.71 -8.95 -10.15
C SER A 31 -6.21 -7.60 -9.67
N THR A 32 -5.04 -7.18 -10.17
CA THR A 32 -4.56 -5.80 -10.08
C THR A 32 -4.72 -5.05 -11.40
N ALA A 33 -5.51 -5.59 -12.35
CA ALA A 33 -5.75 -4.96 -13.63
C ALA A 33 -6.61 -3.68 -13.49
N PRO A 34 -6.32 -2.60 -14.24
CA PRO A 34 -7.05 -1.34 -14.13
C PRO A 34 -8.55 -1.40 -14.42
N THR A 35 -9.04 -2.40 -15.16
CA THR A 35 -10.49 -2.59 -15.39
C THR A 35 -11.16 -3.11 -14.12
N TYR A 36 -10.64 -4.20 -13.55
CA TYR A 36 -11.12 -4.76 -12.29
C TYR A 36 -11.09 -3.72 -11.14
N LEU A 37 -9.98 -2.99 -10.99
CA LEU A 37 -9.87 -1.99 -9.92
C LEU A 37 -10.84 -0.80 -10.10
N ARG A 38 -11.23 -0.46 -11.34
CA ARG A 38 -12.26 0.55 -11.59
C ARG A 38 -13.63 0.06 -11.15
N ASP A 39 -13.95 -1.17 -11.51
CA ASP A 39 -15.23 -1.79 -11.17
C ASP A 39 -15.35 -1.93 -9.65
N LEU A 40 -14.31 -2.45 -8.97
CA LEU A 40 -14.24 -2.54 -7.51
C LEU A 40 -14.39 -1.17 -6.83
N LYS A 41 -13.70 -0.13 -7.32
CA LYS A 41 -13.81 1.22 -6.77
C LYS A 41 -15.23 1.79 -6.90
N SER A 42 -15.89 1.51 -8.03
CA SER A 42 -17.28 1.90 -8.26
C SER A 42 -18.23 1.18 -7.31
N GLU A 43 -18.00 -0.12 -7.06
CA GLU A 43 -18.78 -0.93 -6.14
C GLU A 43 -18.64 -0.42 -4.70
N LEU A 44 -17.41 -0.23 -4.21
CA LEU A 44 -17.14 0.35 -2.88
C LEU A 44 -17.88 1.68 -2.68
N THR A 45 -17.82 2.56 -3.67
CA THR A 45 -18.51 3.87 -3.63
C THR A 45 -20.03 3.71 -3.57
N THR A 46 -20.58 2.76 -4.33
CA THR A 46 -22.03 2.49 -4.39
C THR A 46 -22.54 1.95 -3.05
N GLU A 47 -21.73 1.15 -2.37
CA GLU A 47 -22.02 0.57 -1.06
C GLU A 47 -21.68 1.52 0.11
N GLY A 48 -21.22 2.76 -0.15
CA GLY A 48 -20.87 3.72 0.89
C GLY A 48 -19.59 3.37 1.67
N LEU A 49 -18.71 2.59 1.05
CA LEU A 49 -17.44 2.13 1.61
C LEU A 49 -16.27 2.96 1.08
N VAL A 50 -15.31 3.26 1.96
CA VAL A 50 -14.05 3.94 1.59
C VAL A 50 -12.90 3.00 1.92
N PRO A 51 -12.06 2.59 0.95
CA PRO A 51 -10.94 1.72 1.23
C PRO A 51 -9.87 2.52 1.97
N ALA A 52 -9.66 2.22 3.25
CA ALA A 52 -8.71 2.94 4.09
C ALA A 52 -7.30 2.33 4.01
N GLU A 53 -7.22 1.01 3.91
CA GLU A 53 -5.97 0.24 3.97
C GLU A 53 -6.02 -0.97 3.04
N LEU A 54 -4.86 -1.37 2.53
CA LEU A 54 -4.65 -2.64 1.83
C LEU A 54 -3.62 -3.48 2.59
N THR A 55 -4.00 -4.67 3.05
CA THR A 55 -3.13 -5.60 3.77
C THR A 55 -2.60 -6.68 2.81
N VAL A 56 -1.30 -6.98 2.90
CA VAL A 56 -0.60 -7.94 2.05
C VAL A 56 0.16 -8.92 2.93
N GLU A 57 -0.17 -10.21 2.83
CA GLU A 57 0.66 -11.27 3.41
C GLU A 57 1.80 -11.61 2.47
N ALA A 58 3.02 -11.68 3.00
CA ALA A 58 4.23 -11.98 2.25
C ALA A 58 5.12 -13.04 2.93
N CYS A 59 5.86 -13.79 2.12
CA CYS A 59 6.79 -14.80 2.59
C CYS A 59 8.06 -14.84 1.74
N PHE A 60 9.22 -14.80 2.39
CA PHE A 60 10.55 -14.87 1.77
C PHE A 60 11.35 -16.05 2.34
N ASP A 61 10.74 -17.23 2.43
CA ASP A 61 11.35 -18.46 2.96
C ASP A 61 12.26 -19.18 1.95
N GLU A 62 12.20 -18.82 0.67
CA GLU A 62 13.13 -19.29 -0.35
C GLU A 62 14.40 -18.41 -0.46
N ASP A 63 15.58 -19.04 -0.50
CA ASP A 63 16.87 -18.33 -0.71
C ASP A 63 17.17 -18.04 -2.19
N CYS A 64 16.25 -18.37 -3.10
CA CYS A 64 16.45 -18.14 -4.52
C CYS A 64 16.04 -16.70 -4.92
N SER A 65 16.93 -16.01 -5.65
CA SER A 65 16.69 -14.61 -6.04
C SER A 65 15.44 -14.42 -6.90
N LEU A 66 15.01 -15.45 -7.63
CA LEU A 66 13.82 -15.38 -8.49
C LEU A 66 12.54 -15.33 -7.63
N ALA A 67 12.38 -16.24 -6.66
CA ALA A 67 11.21 -16.21 -5.77
C ALA A 67 11.15 -14.91 -4.97
N THR A 68 12.30 -14.42 -4.49
CA THR A 68 12.36 -13.09 -3.84
C THR A 68 11.90 -11.97 -4.78
N GLN A 69 12.33 -11.98 -6.05
CA GLN A 69 11.92 -10.97 -7.02
C GLN A 69 10.44 -11.04 -7.38
N GLU A 70 9.89 -12.25 -7.58
CA GLU A 70 8.47 -12.46 -7.87
C GLU A 70 7.60 -11.94 -6.73
N GLU A 71 7.99 -12.22 -5.48
CA GLU A 71 7.27 -11.75 -4.30
C GLU A 71 7.33 -10.22 -4.15
N ILE A 72 8.50 -9.62 -4.39
CA ILE A 72 8.65 -8.16 -4.43
C ILE A 72 7.80 -7.54 -5.54
N ASP A 73 7.78 -8.13 -6.73
CA ASP A 73 7.00 -7.62 -7.85
C ASP A 73 5.49 -7.75 -7.59
N ARG A 74 5.06 -8.78 -6.86
CA ARG A 74 3.69 -8.91 -6.35
C ARG A 74 3.34 -7.78 -5.38
N ILE A 75 4.16 -7.53 -4.35
CA ILE A 75 3.98 -6.41 -3.41
C ILE A 75 3.93 -5.07 -4.16
N ARG A 76 4.84 -4.88 -5.13
CA ARG A 76 4.84 -3.69 -6.00
C ARG A 76 3.55 -3.53 -6.79
N GLY A 77 2.95 -4.62 -7.26
CA GLY A 77 1.63 -4.61 -7.89
C GLY A 77 0.57 -4.06 -6.94
N TYR A 78 0.55 -4.54 -5.70
CA TYR A 78 -0.39 -4.08 -4.68
C TYR A 78 -0.19 -2.62 -4.26
N VAL A 79 1.04 -2.10 -4.19
CA VAL A 79 1.26 -0.66 -3.98
C VAL A 79 0.59 0.18 -5.08
N ARG A 80 0.66 -0.26 -6.34
CA ARG A 80 -0.03 0.44 -7.45
C ARG A 80 -1.55 0.30 -7.33
N ALA A 81 -2.03 -0.88 -6.96
CA ALA A 81 -3.46 -1.12 -6.78
C ALA A 81 -4.02 -0.28 -5.63
N GLY A 82 -3.31 -0.17 -4.51
CA GLY A 82 -3.66 0.68 -3.38
C GLY A 82 -3.76 2.15 -3.78
N SER A 83 -2.74 2.68 -4.49
CA SER A 83 -2.76 4.06 -5.03
C SER A 83 -3.98 4.28 -5.93
N PHE A 84 -4.27 3.33 -6.82
CA PHE A 84 -5.44 3.40 -7.71
C PHE A 84 -6.77 3.44 -6.94
N LEU A 85 -6.94 2.55 -5.97
CA LEU A 85 -8.14 2.45 -5.14
C LEU A 85 -8.28 3.67 -4.22
N GLY A 86 -7.19 4.33 -3.88
CA GLY A 86 -7.16 5.51 -3.02
C GLY A 86 -7.06 5.16 -1.53
N VAL A 87 -6.41 4.04 -1.19
CA VAL A 87 -6.11 3.71 0.21
C VAL A 87 -5.14 4.73 0.80
N GLY A 88 -5.15 4.86 2.12
CA GLY A 88 -4.17 5.69 2.83
C GLY A 88 -2.88 4.95 3.15
N ALA A 89 -2.93 3.62 3.26
CA ALA A 89 -1.81 2.78 3.67
C ALA A 89 -1.80 1.41 2.97
N VAL A 90 -0.61 0.87 2.80
CA VAL A 90 -0.36 -0.53 2.42
C VAL A 90 0.48 -1.18 3.51
N THR A 91 -0.06 -2.21 4.16
CA THR A 91 0.61 -2.94 5.24
C THR A 91 1.04 -4.30 4.75
N VAL A 92 2.34 -4.58 4.78
CA VAL A 92 2.92 -5.88 4.38
C VAL A 92 3.29 -6.68 5.62
N THR A 93 2.55 -7.75 5.90
CA THR A 93 2.86 -8.70 6.96
C THR A 93 3.76 -9.80 6.41
N VAL A 94 5.01 -9.86 6.89
CA VAL A 94 5.99 -10.84 6.46
C VAL A 94 6.02 -12.01 7.45
N ALA A 95 5.65 -13.20 6.98
CA ALA A 95 5.60 -14.39 7.83
C ALA A 95 7.00 -14.99 8.12
N ALA A 96 7.87 -15.03 7.10
CA ALA A 96 9.21 -15.59 7.20
C ALA A 96 10.18 -14.90 6.23
N VAL A 97 11.46 -14.83 6.61
CA VAL A 97 12.55 -14.29 5.77
C VAL A 97 13.82 -15.11 5.98
N THR A 98 14.32 -15.74 4.92
CA THR A 98 15.55 -16.53 4.95
C THR A 98 16.81 -15.65 4.89
N ASP A 99 16.80 -14.61 4.05
CA ASP A 99 17.91 -13.65 3.93
C ASP A 99 17.39 -12.19 3.98
N PRO A 100 17.33 -11.58 5.18
CA PRO A 100 16.84 -10.23 5.34
C PRO A 100 17.67 -9.18 4.58
N GLU A 101 18.97 -9.41 4.38
CA GLU A 101 19.84 -8.43 3.70
C GLU A 101 19.51 -8.34 2.20
N LYS A 102 19.08 -9.45 1.58
CA LYS A 102 18.59 -9.46 0.20
C LYS A 102 17.22 -8.78 0.03
N VAL A 103 16.35 -8.91 1.02
CA VAL A 103 14.95 -8.45 0.93
C VAL A 103 14.79 -6.98 1.30
N ARG A 104 15.52 -6.48 2.31
CA ARG A 104 15.40 -5.11 2.83
C ARG A 104 15.47 -4.02 1.74
N PRO A 105 16.46 -4.01 0.82
CA PRO A 105 16.55 -2.95 -0.20
C PRO A 105 15.35 -2.95 -1.16
N ALA A 106 14.80 -4.14 -1.44
CA ALA A 106 13.68 -4.28 -2.34
C ALA A 106 12.36 -3.80 -1.70
N LEU A 107 12.15 -4.09 -0.41
CA LEU A 107 11.04 -3.54 0.37
C LEU A 107 11.17 -2.03 0.58
N ALA A 108 12.37 -1.50 0.85
CA ALA A 108 12.61 -0.06 0.92
C ALA A 108 12.25 0.63 -0.41
N ALA A 109 12.57 0.02 -1.56
CA ALA A 109 12.15 0.53 -2.86
C ALA A 109 10.63 0.51 -3.07
N CYS A 110 9.90 -0.39 -2.39
CA CYS A 110 8.42 -0.35 -2.36
C CYS A 110 7.92 0.82 -1.52
N ALA A 111 8.51 1.04 -0.33
CA ALA A 111 8.19 2.15 0.54
C ALA A 111 8.39 3.51 -0.14
N GLU A 112 9.56 3.72 -0.77
CA GLU A 112 9.87 4.90 -1.58
C GLU A 112 8.85 5.16 -2.70
N ARG A 113 8.35 4.09 -3.31
CA ARG A 113 7.33 4.23 -4.33
C ARG A 113 5.96 4.52 -3.74
N ALA A 114 5.61 3.95 -2.60
CA ALA A 114 4.38 4.26 -1.89
C ALA A 114 4.35 5.73 -1.46
N ASP A 115 5.44 6.25 -0.90
CA ASP A 115 5.58 7.66 -0.53
C ASP A 115 5.35 8.60 -1.73
N ARG A 116 5.94 8.27 -2.89
CA ARG A 116 5.72 9.04 -4.14
C ARG A 116 4.24 9.09 -4.58
N GLU A 117 3.50 8.05 -4.25
CA GLU A 117 2.07 7.93 -4.55
C GLU A 117 1.19 8.52 -3.41
N GLY A 118 1.80 9.02 -2.33
CA GLY A 118 1.10 9.56 -1.16
C GLY A 118 0.53 8.49 -0.22
N LEU A 119 1.06 7.27 -0.28
CA LEU A 119 0.66 6.13 0.55
C LEU A 119 1.64 5.94 1.71
N ALA A 120 1.12 5.64 2.90
CA ALA A 120 1.94 5.00 3.93
C ALA A 120 2.28 3.56 3.52
N PHE A 121 3.46 3.09 3.90
CA PHE A 121 3.91 1.71 3.65
C PHE A 121 4.54 1.15 4.91
N ASP A 122 3.84 0.20 5.53
CA ASP A 122 4.25 -0.42 6.79
C ASP A 122 4.66 -1.87 6.56
N VAL A 123 5.73 -2.31 7.21
CA VAL A 123 6.18 -3.70 7.18
C VAL A 123 6.14 -4.26 8.59
N GLU A 124 5.38 -5.33 8.77
CA GLU A 124 5.24 -6.04 10.02
C GLU A 124 5.91 -7.42 9.92
N GLY A 125 6.51 -7.89 11.01
CA GLY A 125 7.13 -9.22 11.09
C GLY A 125 8.63 -9.21 11.37
N PRO A 126 9.39 -10.24 10.94
CA PRO A 126 10.80 -10.45 11.33
C PRO A 126 11.79 -9.52 10.61
N ILE A 127 11.29 -8.61 9.77
CA ILE A 127 12.08 -7.65 9.00
C ILE A 127 11.50 -6.25 9.21
N ALA A 128 12.38 -5.27 9.34
CA ALA A 128 12.02 -3.86 9.39
C ALA A 128 12.66 -3.13 8.20
N VAL A 129 11.93 -2.17 7.65
CA VAL A 129 12.45 -1.20 6.70
C VAL A 129 12.39 0.19 7.33
N ASP A 130 13.45 0.96 7.13
CA ASP A 130 13.45 2.36 7.49
C ASP A 130 12.61 3.10 6.43
N ALA A 131 11.56 3.79 6.88
CA ALA A 131 10.69 4.63 6.06
C ALA A 131 11.33 6.00 5.82
#